data_AF-A0A6H0D3J1-F1
#
_entry.id   AF-A0A6H0D3J1-F1
#
_cell.length_a   1.000
_cell.length_b   1.000
_cell.length_c   1.000
_cell.angle_alpha   90.00
_cell.angle_beta   90.00
_cell.angle_gamma   90.00
#
_symmetry.space_group_name_H-M   'P 1'
#
loop_
_entity.id
_entity.type
_entity.pdbx_description
1 polymer ?
#
loop_
_entity_poly.entity_id
_entity_poly.type
_entity_poly.pdbx_seq_one_letter_code
_entity_poly.pdbx_strand_id
1 'polypeptide(L)'
;MLRDPDFELYDNVGRDADQIAAARYGIATDNDLLRWAKRDAENFLARHPLPEQDLPTPDLTPYLDALAAAETPAEASAVTQRLLDAAHPLLHAISNYLVAAARWRDQNRGAELGSPPKMLMTAASHSLSVLALAHQADLAILRAEYDPAPAPPSPQQGPKAPGLPPSPPSAPPAGPTPGR
;
A
#
# COMPACT_ATOMS: atom_id res chain seq x y z
N MET A 1 -28.30 -15.86 -24.88
CA MET A 1 -27.27 -16.57 -24.10
C MET A 1 -26.36 -17.25 -25.10
N LEU A 2 -25.18 -16.69 -25.36
CA LEU A 2 -24.20 -17.32 -26.23
C LEU A 2 -23.59 -18.48 -25.42
N ARG A 3 -23.86 -19.72 -25.83
CA ARG A 3 -23.13 -20.89 -25.32
C ARG A 3 -21.68 -20.72 -25.78
N ASP A 4 -20.77 -20.43 -24.87
CA ASP A 4 -19.35 -20.50 -25.17
C ASP A 4 -18.98 -21.97 -25.43
N PRO A 5 -18.29 -22.28 -26.54
CA PRO A 5 -18.12 -23.66 -27.01
C PRO A 5 -17.13 -24.52 -26.18
N ASP A 6 -16.48 -23.98 -25.14
CA ASP A 6 -15.37 -24.67 -24.47
C ASP A 6 -15.73 -25.36 -23.13
N PHE A 7 -17.03 -25.50 -22.82
CA PHE A 7 -17.50 -26.46 -21.81
C PHE A 7 -17.53 -27.90 -22.37
N GLU A 8 -16.55 -28.29 -23.20
CA GLU A 8 -16.34 -29.71 -23.47
C GLU A 8 -15.70 -30.34 -22.24
N LEU A 9 -16.55 -31.02 -21.44
CA LEU A 9 -16.23 -31.80 -20.24
C LEU A 9 -15.05 -32.78 -20.41
N TYR A 10 -14.65 -33.05 -21.65
CA TYR A 10 -13.70 -34.10 -22.02
C TYR A 10 -12.38 -33.59 -22.63
N ASP A 11 -12.21 -32.29 -22.93
CA ASP A 11 -10.90 -31.75 -23.31
C ASP A 11 -10.16 -31.17 -22.10
N ASN A 12 -9.48 -32.07 -21.39
CA ASN A 12 -8.67 -31.80 -20.20
C ASN A 12 -7.17 -31.66 -20.50
N VAL A 13 -6.76 -31.67 -21.78
CA VAL A 13 -5.34 -31.59 -22.12
C VAL A 13 -4.83 -30.18 -21.80
N GLY A 14 -3.90 -30.09 -20.85
CA GLY A 14 -3.31 -28.83 -20.41
C GLY A 14 -4.10 -28.06 -19.35
N ARG A 15 -5.13 -28.66 -18.72
CA ARG A 15 -5.82 -28.06 -17.57
C ARG A 15 -5.11 -28.36 -16.26
N ASP A 16 -4.99 -27.36 -15.39
CA ASP A 16 -4.53 -27.55 -14.02
C ASP A 16 -5.66 -28.08 -13.11
N ALA A 17 -5.30 -28.49 -11.89
CA ALA A 17 -6.25 -29.08 -10.95
C ALA A 17 -7.38 -28.11 -10.54
N ASP A 18 -7.08 -26.80 -10.51
CA ASP A 18 -8.02 -25.75 -10.12
C ASP A 18 -9.06 -25.52 -11.22
N GLN A 19 -8.65 -25.57 -12.50
CA GLN A 19 -9.54 -25.52 -13.67
C GLN A 19 -10.49 -26.71 -13.72
N ILE A 20 -10.01 -27.91 -13.40
CA ILE A 20 -10.85 -29.12 -13.35
C ILE A 20 -11.87 -29.02 -12.22
N ALA A 21 -11.49 -28.50 -11.05
CA ALA A 21 -12.39 -28.27 -9.94
C ALA A 21 -13.45 -27.21 -10.24
N ALA A 22 -13.04 -26.07 -10.82
CA ALA A 22 -13.92 -24.96 -11.16
C ALA A 22 -14.96 -25.34 -12.25
N ALA A 23 -14.54 -26.15 -13.24
CA ALA A 23 -15.43 -26.67 -14.27
C ALA A 23 -16.61 -27.48 -13.71
N ARG A 24 -16.43 -28.18 -12.58
CA ARG A 24 -17.52 -28.91 -11.90
C ARG A 24 -18.61 -27.99 -11.34
N TYR A 25 -18.27 -26.73 -11.07
CA TYR A 25 -19.20 -25.71 -10.57
C TYR A 25 -19.71 -24.77 -11.68
N GLY A 26 -19.28 -24.99 -12.94
CA GLY A 26 -19.67 -24.14 -14.06
C GLY A 26 -19.05 -22.74 -14.01
N ILE A 27 -17.92 -22.57 -13.30
CA ILE A 27 -17.24 -21.27 -13.13
C ILE A 27 -15.88 -21.34 -13.82
N ALA A 28 -15.54 -20.30 -14.58
CA ALA A 28 -14.22 -20.15 -15.20
C ALA A 28 -13.19 -19.67 -14.17
N THR A 29 -11.96 -20.17 -14.26
CA THR A 29 -10.82 -19.62 -13.50
C THR A 29 -10.28 -18.35 -14.15
N ASP A 30 -9.45 -17.60 -13.43
CA ASP A 30 -8.72 -16.45 -14.01
C ASP A 30 -7.87 -16.87 -15.22
N ASN A 31 -7.22 -18.03 -15.15
CA ASN A 31 -6.44 -18.60 -16.25
C ASN A 31 -7.32 -18.93 -17.47
N ASP A 32 -8.55 -19.40 -17.26
CA ASP A 32 -9.50 -19.64 -18.35
C ASP A 32 -9.88 -18.34 -19.04
N LEU A 33 -10.25 -17.30 -18.27
CA LEU A 33 -10.62 -15.99 -18.79
C LEU A 33 -9.48 -15.36 -19.61
N LEU A 34 -8.24 -15.44 -19.10
CA LEU A 34 -7.06 -14.90 -19.80
C LEU A 34 -6.73 -15.68 -21.07
N ARG A 35 -6.83 -17.01 -21.04
CA ARG A 35 -6.60 -17.85 -22.23
C ARG A 35 -7.62 -17.56 -23.32
N TRP A 36 -8.91 -17.48 -22.98
CA TRP A 36 -9.97 -17.15 -23.93
C TRP A 36 -9.78 -15.76 -24.52
N ALA A 37 -9.49 -14.76 -23.68
CA ALA A 37 -9.19 -13.41 -24.14
C ALA A 37 -7.98 -13.38 -25.10
N LYS A 38 -6.92 -14.14 -24.80
CA LYS A 38 -5.75 -14.25 -25.68
C LYS A 38 -6.11 -14.85 -27.04
N ARG A 39 -6.86 -15.95 -27.07
CA ARG A 39 -7.34 -16.59 -28.31
C ARG A 39 -8.15 -15.59 -29.14
N ASP A 40 -9.15 -14.95 -28.53
CA ASP A 40 -10.06 -14.07 -29.24
C ASP A 40 -9.36 -12.77 -29.73
N ALA A 41 -8.30 -12.36 -29.04
CA ALA A 41 -7.47 -11.22 -29.41
C ALA A 41 -6.36 -11.53 -30.44
N GLU A 42 -6.14 -12.78 -30.84
CA GLU A 42 -5.01 -13.19 -31.69
C GLU A 42 -4.94 -12.38 -33.00
N ASN A 43 -6.04 -12.32 -33.75
CA ASN A 43 -6.14 -11.53 -34.98
C ASN A 43 -6.02 -10.02 -34.77
N PHE A 44 -6.34 -9.53 -33.57
CA PHE A 44 -6.16 -8.12 -33.23
C PHE A 44 -4.68 -7.84 -32.97
N LEU A 45 -4.01 -8.66 -32.15
CA LEU A 45 -2.58 -8.51 -31.85
C LEU A 45 -1.70 -8.72 -33.09
N ALA A 46 -2.08 -9.60 -34.02
CA ALA A 46 -1.39 -9.76 -35.30
C ALA A 46 -1.40 -8.47 -36.15
N ARG A 47 -2.49 -7.68 -36.07
CA ARG A 47 -2.62 -6.39 -36.77
C ARG A 47 -2.07 -5.21 -35.97
N HIS A 48 -1.94 -5.37 -34.66
CA HIS A 48 -1.48 -4.36 -33.71
C HIS A 48 -0.38 -4.97 -32.83
N PRO A 49 0.80 -5.27 -33.40
CA PRO A 49 1.87 -5.92 -32.65
C PRO A 49 2.31 -5.01 -31.50
N LEU A 50 2.35 -5.59 -30.30
CA LEU A 50 2.92 -4.95 -29.12
C LEU A 50 4.36 -5.45 -28.95
N PRO A 51 5.25 -4.66 -28.33
CA PRO A 51 6.58 -5.13 -27.98
C PRO A 51 6.48 -6.38 -27.08
N GLU A 52 7.16 -7.46 -27.46
CA GLU A 52 7.29 -8.68 -26.63
C GLU A 52 8.45 -8.58 -25.64
N GLN A 53 9.29 -7.56 -25.78
CA GLN A 53 10.39 -7.28 -24.86
C GLN A 53 9.82 -6.75 -23.55
N ASP A 54 10.34 -7.28 -22.44
CA ASP A 54 10.03 -6.74 -21.12
C ASP A 54 10.39 -5.25 -21.07
N LEU A 55 9.60 -4.49 -20.31
CA LEU A 55 9.98 -3.13 -19.99
C LEU A 55 11.34 -3.15 -19.26
N PRO A 56 12.23 -2.19 -19.56
CA PRO A 56 13.54 -2.14 -18.92
C PRO A 56 13.34 -2.05 -17.40
N THR A 57 13.86 -3.05 -16.68
CA THR A 57 13.87 -3.03 -15.22
C THR A 57 14.95 -2.07 -14.75
N PRO A 58 14.63 -1.04 -13.96
CA PRO A 58 15.64 -0.12 -13.46
C PRO A 58 16.61 -0.88 -12.54
N ASP A 59 17.91 -0.69 -12.77
CA ASP A 59 18.93 -1.18 -11.83
C ASP A 59 18.91 -0.30 -10.58
N LEU A 60 18.44 -0.88 -9.48
CA LEU A 60 18.37 -0.19 -8.19
C LEU A 60 19.62 -0.39 -7.34
N THR A 61 20.57 -1.23 -7.77
CA THR A 61 21.80 -1.54 -7.03
C THR A 61 22.55 -0.27 -6.61
N PRO A 62 22.78 0.73 -7.49
CA PRO A 62 23.50 1.94 -7.10
C PRO A 62 22.79 2.76 -6.00
N TYR A 63 21.45 2.76 -6.00
CA TYR A 63 20.67 3.47 -4.98
C TYR A 63 20.71 2.73 -3.65
N LEU A 64 20.63 1.40 -3.68
CA LEU A 64 20.72 0.58 -2.49
C LEU A 64 22.11 0.65 -1.85
N ASP A 65 23.17 0.63 -2.66
CA ASP A 65 24.55 0.77 -2.20
C ASP A 65 24.79 2.16 -1.59
N ALA A 66 24.33 3.23 -2.26
CA ALA A 66 24.45 4.60 -1.74
C ALA A 66 23.63 4.80 -0.46
N LEU A 67 22.44 4.19 -0.37
CA LEU A 67 21.62 4.23 0.85
C LEU A 67 22.30 3.47 2.01
N ALA A 68 22.94 2.34 1.73
CA ALA A 68 23.68 1.57 2.74
C ALA A 68 24.93 2.30 3.25
N ALA A 69 25.52 3.16 2.42
CA ALA A 69 26.68 3.99 2.77
C ALA A 69 26.30 5.32 3.45
N ALA A 70 25.02 5.69 3.46
CA ALA A 70 24.57 6.95 4.08
C ALA A 70 24.77 6.91 5.60
N GLU A 71 25.44 7.93 6.14
CA GLU A 71 25.71 8.08 7.58
C GLU A 71 24.75 9.08 8.23
N THR A 72 24.05 9.89 7.42
CA THR A 72 23.15 10.94 7.91
C THR A 72 21.75 10.87 7.27
N PRO A 73 20.72 11.43 7.94
CA PRO A 73 19.39 11.56 7.35
C PRO A 73 19.37 12.35 6.03
N ALA A 74 20.25 13.34 5.87
CA ALA A 74 20.35 14.12 4.64
C ALA A 74 20.92 13.31 3.47
N GLU A 75 21.91 12.46 3.69
CA GLU A 75 22.45 11.57 2.66
C GLU A 75 21.41 10.53 2.24
N ALA A 76 20.72 9.92 3.21
CA ALA A 76 19.62 8.98 2.92
C ALA A 76 18.48 9.66 2.14
N SER A 77 18.15 10.91 2.49
CA SER A 77 17.16 11.71 1.77
C SER A 77 17.61 12.04 0.34
N ALA A 78 18.87 12.45 0.15
CA ALA A 78 19.40 12.75 -1.18
C ALA A 78 19.31 11.53 -2.13
N VAL A 79 19.64 10.34 -1.64
CA VAL A 79 19.49 9.08 -2.40
C VAL A 79 18.02 8.79 -2.69
N THR A 80 17.16 8.94 -1.69
CA THR A 80 15.72 8.69 -1.80
C THR A 80 15.07 9.62 -2.83
N GLN A 81 15.28 10.94 -2.73
CA GLN A 81 14.72 11.90 -3.69
C GLN A 81 15.22 11.64 -5.11
N ARG A 82 16.50 11.27 -5.27
CA ARG A 82 17.05 10.91 -6.58
C ARG A 82 16.36 9.70 -7.20
N LEU A 83 16.05 8.68 -6.40
CA LEU A 83 15.29 7.52 -6.85
C LEU A 83 13.86 7.90 -7.23
N LEU A 84 13.18 8.71 -6.41
CA LEU A 84 11.81 9.17 -6.68
C LEU A 84 11.72 9.96 -7.98
N ASP A 85 12.68 10.85 -8.24
CA ASP A 85 12.79 11.60 -9.49
C ASP A 85 13.01 10.66 -10.70
N ALA A 86 13.88 9.66 -10.54
CA ALA A 86 14.16 8.69 -11.60
C ALA A 86 12.96 7.77 -11.91
N ALA A 87 12.19 7.39 -10.89
CA ALA A 87 11.02 6.53 -11.03
C ALA A 87 9.78 7.26 -11.54
N HIS A 88 9.71 8.59 -11.37
CA HIS A 88 8.54 9.40 -11.71
C HIS A 88 8.01 9.19 -13.13
N PRO A 89 8.83 9.22 -14.21
CA PRO A 89 8.32 9.07 -15.57
C PRO A 89 7.64 7.72 -15.81
N LEU A 90 8.20 6.63 -15.26
CA LEU A 90 7.66 5.28 -15.42
C LEU A 90 6.31 5.14 -14.70
N LEU A 91 6.23 5.55 -13.43
CA LEU A 91 4.99 5.49 -12.66
C LEU A 91 3.89 6.36 -13.27
N HIS A 92 4.26 7.52 -13.82
CA HIS A 92 3.34 8.39 -14.54
C HIS A 92 2.84 7.76 -15.85
N ALA A 93 3.72 7.10 -16.62
CA ALA A 93 3.32 6.39 -17.84
C ALA A 93 2.34 5.25 -17.55
N ILE A 94 2.59 4.46 -16.50
CA ILE A 94 1.68 3.40 -16.05
C ILE A 94 0.33 3.98 -15.64
N SER A 95 0.33 5.06 -14.83
CA SER A 95 -0.90 5.74 -14.41
C SER A 95 -1.73 6.20 -15.62
N ASN A 96 -1.10 6.84 -16.61
CA ASN A 96 -1.78 7.30 -17.82
C ASN A 96 -2.43 6.15 -18.60
N TYR A 97 -1.72 5.02 -18.74
CA TYR A 97 -2.29 3.85 -19.40
C TYR A 97 -3.51 3.30 -18.65
N LEU A 98 -3.42 3.18 -17.33
CA LEU A 98 -4.54 2.70 -16.50
C LEU A 98 -5.76 3.64 -16.58
N VAL A 99 -5.55 4.95 -16.61
CA VAL A 99 -6.61 5.94 -16.86
C VAL A 99 -7.25 5.74 -18.25
N ALA A 100 -6.44 5.50 -19.28
CA ALA A 100 -6.93 5.25 -20.64
C ALA A 100 -7.74 3.95 -20.71
N ALA A 101 -7.24 2.88 -20.09
CA ALA A 101 -7.92 1.59 -20.00
C ALA A 101 -9.26 1.71 -19.26
N ALA A 102 -9.29 2.41 -18.12
CA ALA A 102 -10.51 2.68 -17.36
C ALA A 102 -11.56 3.44 -18.18
N ARG A 103 -11.12 4.34 -19.06
CA ARG A 103 -12.01 5.15 -19.93
C ARG A 103 -12.34 4.49 -21.25
N TRP A 104 -11.85 3.28 -21.51
CA TRP A 104 -12.06 2.60 -22.78
C TRP A 104 -13.56 2.52 -23.10
N ARG A 105 -13.95 3.07 -24.26
CA ARG A 105 -15.35 3.19 -24.70
C ARG A 105 -16.28 3.86 -23.67
N ASP A 106 -15.77 4.89 -22.96
CA ASP A 106 -16.51 5.67 -21.95
C ASP A 106 -17.03 4.84 -20.77
N GLN A 107 -16.48 3.63 -20.55
CA GLN A 107 -16.94 2.70 -19.50
C GLN A 107 -16.88 3.26 -18.08
N ASN A 108 -16.03 4.26 -17.82
CA ASN A 108 -15.93 4.89 -16.51
C ASN A 108 -17.07 5.89 -16.20
N ARG A 109 -17.77 6.41 -17.22
CA ARG A 109 -18.82 7.41 -17.02
C ARG A 109 -20.06 6.76 -16.41
N GLY A 110 -20.48 7.22 -15.23
CA GLY A 110 -21.62 6.66 -14.51
C GLY A 110 -21.39 5.26 -13.94
N ALA A 111 -20.17 4.72 -14.02
CA ALA A 111 -19.84 3.41 -13.46
C ALA A 111 -19.92 3.41 -11.94
N GLU A 112 -20.48 2.34 -11.38
CA GLU A 112 -20.63 2.14 -9.94
C GLU A 112 -19.28 2.06 -9.23
N LEU A 113 -19.25 2.43 -7.95
CA LEU A 113 -18.06 2.28 -7.12
C LEU A 113 -17.70 0.78 -7.01
N GLY A 114 -16.40 0.47 -7.13
CA GLY A 114 -15.92 -0.92 -7.13
C GLY A 114 -16.07 -1.65 -8.46
N SER A 115 -16.68 -1.03 -9.48
CA SER A 115 -16.67 -1.58 -10.84
C SER A 115 -15.26 -1.62 -11.44
N PRO A 116 -14.97 -2.49 -12.43
CA PRO A 116 -13.63 -2.60 -13.02
C PRO A 116 -13.03 -1.27 -13.52
N PRO A 117 -13.78 -0.37 -14.19
CA PRO A 117 -13.28 0.95 -14.55
C PRO A 117 -12.86 1.81 -13.34
N LYS A 118 -13.58 1.73 -12.22
CA LYS A 118 -13.21 2.44 -10.98
C LYS A 118 -11.99 1.81 -10.32
N MET A 119 -11.87 0.48 -10.34
CA MET A 119 -10.68 -0.22 -9.84
C MET A 119 -9.42 0.19 -10.62
N LEU A 120 -9.51 0.31 -11.94
CA LEU A 120 -8.41 0.79 -12.78
C LEU A 120 -8.04 2.26 -12.47
N MET A 121 -9.02 3.12 -12.22
CA MET A 121 -8.75 4.50 -11.76
C MET A 121 -8.04 4.54 -10.40
N THR A 122 -8.47 3.70 -9.46
CA THR A 122 -7.81 3.57 -8.17
C THR A 122 -6.38 3.07 -8.33
N ALA A 123 -6.15 2.06 -9.17
CA ALA A 123 -4.80 1.57 -9.48
C ALA A 123 -3.92 2.67 -10.08
N ALA A 124 -4.46 3.46 -11.02
CA ALA A 124 -3.75 4.60 -11.61
C ALA A 124 -3.36 5.65 -10.56
N SER A 125 -4.26 5.93 -9.61
CA SER A 125 -3.96 6.82 -8.49
C SER A 125 -2.87 6.25 -7.60
N HIS A 126 -2.94 4.96 -7.26
CA HIS A 126 -1.95 4.31 -6.41
C HIS A 126 -0.55 4.33 -7.01
N SER A 127 -0.40 4.22 -8.34
CA SER A 127 0.91 4.37 -9.00
C SER A 127 1.60 5.70 -8.67
N LEU A 128 0.84 6.78 -8.53
CA LEU A 128 1.37 8.10 -8.18
C LEU A 128 1.45 8.34 -6.67
N SER A 129 0.54 7.76 -5.89
CA SER A 129 0.54 7.89 -4.43
C SER A 129 1.81 7.36 -3.79
N VAL A 130 2.46 6.36 -4.37
CA VAL A 130 3.76 5.84 -3.89
C VAL A 130 4.81 6.96 -3.80
N LEU A 131 4.91 7.81 -4.83
CA LEU A 131 5.87 8.92 -4.85
C LEU A 131 5.54 9.96 -3.77
N ALA A 132 4.26 10.31 -3.64
CA ALA A 132 3.82 11.31 -2.66
C ALA A 132 4.04 10.82 -1.22
N LEU A 133 3.71 9.56 -0.94
CA LEU A 133 3.89 8.96 0.39
C LEU A 133 5.38 8.85 0.75
N ALA A 134 6.22 8.41 -0.18
CA ALA A 134 7.67 8.33 0.04
C ALA A 134 8.28 9.72 0.28
N HIS A 135 7.91 10.72 -0.52
CA HIS A 135 8.37 12.09 -0.33
C HIS A 135 7.91 12.67 1.02
N GLN A 136 6.65 12.41 1.42
CA GLN A 136 6.14 12.85 2.72
C GLN A 136 6.90 12.18 3.89
N ALA A 137 7.20 10.89 3.77
CA ALA A 137 7.98 10.16 4.77
C ALA A 137 9.39 10.73 4.88
N ASP A 138 10.04 11.00 3.75
CA ASP A 138 11.38 11.60 3.71
C ASP A 138 11.40 12.99 4.38
N LEU A 139 10.42 13.84 4.07
CA LEU A 139 10.29 15.15 4.73
C LEU A 139 10.02 15.02 6.24
N ALA A 140 9.32 13.97 6.68
CA ALA A 140 9.10 13.75 8.11
C ALA A 140 10.42 13.38 8.82
N ILE A 141 11.28 12.58 8.18
CA ILE A 141 12.62 12.26 8.67
C ILE A 141 13.47 13.53 8.76
N LEU A 142 13.50 14.34 7.70
CA LEU A 142 14.27 15.59 7.69
C LEU A 142 13.76 16.60 8.74
N ARG A 143 12.45 16.69 8.96
CA ARG A 143 11.89 17.55 10.02
C ARG A 143 12.35 17.09 11.40
N ALA A 144 12.40 15.79 11.66
CA ALA A 144 12.88 15.28 12.94
C ALA A 144 14.35 15.66 13.21
N GLU A 145 15.18 15.71 12.15
CA GLU A 145 16.60 16.08 12.24
C GLU A 145 16.82 17.60 12.36
N TYR A 146 16.17 18.38 11.49
CA TYR A 146 16.47 19.81 11.32
C TYR A 146 15.49 20.76 12.02
N ASP A 147 14.27 20.33 12.30
CA ASP A 147 13.21 21.14 12.93
C ASP A 147 12.41 20.31 13.96
N PRO A 148 13.09 19.79 15.01
CA PRO A 148 12.40 19.01 16.03
C PRO A 148 11.44 19.90 16.81
N ALA A 149 10.25 19.39 17.10
CA ALA A 149 9.28 20.08 17.94
C ALA A 149 9.93 20.49 19.27
N PRO A 150 9.69 21.72 19.77
CA PRO A 150 10.27 22.16 21.03
C PRO A 150 9.89 21.17 22.14
N ALA A 151 10.90 20.74 22.90
CA ALA A 151 10.66 19.84 24.02
C ALA A 151 9.60 20.45 24.94
N PRO A 152 8.61 19.67 25.43
CA PRO A 152 7.65 20.18 26.38
C PRO A 152 8.42 20.79 27.55
N PRO A 153 7.96 21.94 28.09
CA PRO A 153 8.62 22.54 29.24
C PRO A 153 8.75 21.46 30.30
N SER A 154 9.98 21.23 30.79
CA SER A 154 10.19 20.32 31.90
C SER A 154 9.20 20.71 33.00
N PRO A 155 8.52 19.76 33.65
CA PRO A 155 7.66 20.12 34.77
C PRO A 155 8.54 20.87 35.76
N GLN A 156 8.37 22.20 35.82
CA GLN A 156 8.90 23.00 36.90
C GLN A 156 8.40 22.28 38.14
N GLN A 157 9.32 21.89 39.01
CA GLN A 157 8.96 21.48 40.36
C GLN A 157 8.04 22.59 40.88
N GLY A 158 6.74 22.30 40.88
CA GLY A 158 5.74 23.23 41.33
C GLY A 158 6.09 23.66 42.76
N PRO A 159 5.62 24.83 43.21
CA PRO A 159 5.85 25.28 44.58
C PRO A 159 5.56 24.13 45.53
N LYS A 160 6.55 23.80 46.38
CA LYS A 160 6.48 22.79 47.42
C LYS A 160 5.10 22.87 48.08
N ALA A 161 4.29 21.83 47.94
CA ALA A 161 2.95 21.79 48.51
C ALA A 161 3.03 22.21 50.00
N PRO A 162 2.13 23.08 50.50
CA PRO A 162 2.08 23.39 51.92
C PRO A 162 1.96 22.09 52.70
N GLY A 163 2.87 21.90 53.66
CA GLY A 163 2.91 20.70 54.50
C GLY A 163 1.56 20.43 55.14
N LEU A 164 1.16 19.16 55.17
CA LEU A 164 -0.02 18.70 55.90
C LEU A 164 0.05 19.21 57.36
N PRO A 165 -1.08 19.67 57.94
CA PRO A 165 -1.10 20.03 59.35
C PRO A 165 -0.78 18.80 60.22
N PRO A 166 -0.16 18.99 61.39
CA PRO A 166 0.24 17.88 62.26
C PRO A 166 -0.98 17.07 62.71
N SER A 167 -0.79 15.75 62.80
CA SER A 167 -1.82 14.82 63.27
C SER A 167 -2.25 15.14 64.71
N PRO A 168 -3.56 15.02 65.04
CA PRO A 168 -4.04 15.25 66.39
C PRO A 168 -3.48 14.19 67.36
N PRO A 169 -3.26 14.55 68.64
CA PRO A 169 -2.70 13.62 69.63
C PRO A 169 -3.63 12.44 69.90
N SER A 170 -3.04 11.25 69.94
CA SER A 170 -3.72 9.97 70.24
C SER A 170 -4.49 10.02 71.56
N ALA A 171 -5.74 9.57 71.53
CA ALA A 171 -6.55 9.37 72.73
C ALA A 171 -5.98 8.23 73.60
N PRO A 172 -6.04 8.34 74.94
CA PRO A 172 -5.44 7.39 75.86
C PRO A 172 -6.19 6.03 75.89
N PRO A 173 -5.50 4.94 76.25
CA PRO A 173 -6.02 3.58 76.18
C PRO A 173 -7.16 3.36 77.19
N ALA A 174 -8.20 2.67 76.73
CA ALA A 174 -9.29 2.19 77.58
C ALA A 174 -8.72 1.21 78.63
N GLY A 175 -8.95 1.55 79.90
CA GLY A 175 -8.60 0.73 81.05
C GLY A 175 -9.44 -0.55 81.18
N PRO A 176 -9.05 -1.47 82.06
CA PRO A 176 -9.46 -2.87 82.04
C PRO A 176 -10.90 -3.11 82.52
N THR A 177 -11.56 -4.08 81.90
CA THR A 177 -12.84 -4.66 82.30
C THR A 177 -12.71 -5.41 83.63
N PRO A 178 -13.57 -5.17 84.64
CA PRO A 178 -13.65 -6.02 85.83
C PRO A 178 -14.55 -7.22 85.55
N GLY A 179 -14.07 -8.42 85.87
CA GLY A 179 -14.87 -9.64 85.79
C GLY A 179 -15.69 -9.91 87.05
N ARG A 180 -16.94 -10.37 86.87
CA ARG A 180 -17.51 -11.54 87.54
C ARG A 180 -18.76 -12.01 86.82
#